data_AF-A0A4R6U4J0-F1
#
_entry.id   AF-A0A4R6U4J0-F1
#
_cell.length_a   1.000
_cell.length_b   1.000
_cell.length_c   1.000
_cell.angle_alpha   90.00
_cell.angle_beta   90.00
_cell.angle_gamma   90.00
#
_symmetry.space_group_name_H-M   'P 1'
#
loop_
_entity.id
_entity.type
_entity.pdbx_description
1 polymer ?
#
loop_
_entity_poly.entity_id
_entity_poly.type
_entity_poly.pdbx_seq_one_letter_code
_entity_poly.pdbx_strand_id
1 'polypeptide(L)'
;MKPANALLTVIEVATRKRDEALQQLAQARREQEHALLQMSQLQGYTVESQQRWSARASTGVPVALLHAHQNMMAKLEHAVQFQQGVLQRLAQQVERCEQSVLQAERELASLKKFQHRQQAAWQQHQQRTEQKLNDEMAAAQHRQHAHHTPWRPTP
;
A
#
# COMPACT_ATOMS: atom_id res chain seq x y z
N MET A 1 -11.55 21.22 20.00
CA MET A 1 -10.86 19.92 20.10
C MET A 1 -9.35 20.17 20.26
N LYS A 2 -8.65 19.45 21.14
CA LYS A 2 -7.19 19.64 21.31
C LYS A 2 -6.46 19.27 20.00
N PRO A 3 -5.52 20.09 19.50
CA PRO A 3 -4.89 19.91 18.19
C PRO A 3 -4.12 18.58 18.04
N ALA A 4 -3.57 18.05 19.14
CA ALA A 4 -2.91 16.75 19.16
C ALA A 4 -3.87 15.58 18.85
N ASN A 5 -5.13 15.67 19.30
CA ASN A 5 -6.11 14.61 19.07
C ASN A 5 -6.60 14.61 17.61
N ALA A 6 -6.70 15.79 17.00
CA ALA A 6 -7.07 15.91 15.58
C ALA A 6 -6.02 15.32 14.64
N LEU A 7 -4.72 15.52 14.92
CA LEU A 7 -3.64 14.96 14.10
C LEU A 7 -3.59 13.42 14.18
N LEU A 8 -3.81 12.85 15.36
CA LEU A 8 -3.90 11.40 15.55
C LEU A 8 -5.03 10.80 14.70
N THR A 9 -6.23 11.39 14.76
CA THR A 9 -7.37 10.95 13.93
C THR A 9 -7.05 11.04 12.43
N VAL A 10 -6.37 12.10 11.98
CA VAL A 10 -5.96 12.22 10.56
C VAL A 10 -4.98 11.12 10.15
N ILE A 11 -4.04 10.76 11.03
CA ILE A 11 -3.10 9.66 10.80
C ILE A 11 -3.82 8.30 10.77
N GLU A 12 -4.78 8.07 11.64
CA GLU A 12 -5.62 6.86 11.63
C GLU A 12 -6.39 6.74 10.31
N VAL A 13 -7.03 7.82 9.86
CA VAL A 13 -7.72 7.86 8.57
C VAL A 13 -6.77 7.59 7.40
N ALA A 14 -5.59 8.21 7.39
CA ALA A 14 -4.58 7.97 6.35
C ALA A 14 -4.05 6.52 6.38
N THR A 15 -3.92 5.93 7.56
CA THR A 15 -3.52 4.52 7.73
C THR A 15 -4.58 3.60 7.14
N ARG A 16 -5.85 3.84 7.46
CA ARG A 16 -6.97 3.08 6.90
C ARG A 16 -7.05 3.20 5.37
N LYS A 17 -6.85 4.40 4.81
CA LYS A 17 -6.80 4.61 3.35
C LYS A 17 -5.71 3.78 2.67
N ARG A 18 -4.50 3.73 3.26
CA ARG A 18 -3.41 2.88 2.76
C ARG A 18 -3.82 1.40 2.80
N ASP A 19 -4.42 0.96 3.89
CA ASP A 19 -4.82 -0.45 4.04
C ASP A 19 -5.90 -0.84 3.04
N GLU A 20 -6.89 0.03 2.81
CA GLU A 20 -7.90 -0.14 1.77
C GLU A 20 -7.27 -0.19 0.37
N ALA A 21 -6.29 0.67 0.06
CA ALA A 21 -5.57 0.64 -1.21
C ALA A 21 -4.77 -0.66 -1.40
N LEU A 22 -4.13 -1.17 -0.34
CA LEU A 22 -3.41 -2.45 -0.37
C LEU A 22 -4.36 -3.63 -0.60
N GLN A 23 -5.54 -3.61 0.03
CA GLN A 23 -6.57 -4.63 -0.20
C GLN A 23 -7.07 -4.62 -1.66
N GLN A 24 -7.29 -3.43 -2.22
CA GLN A 24 -7.68 -3.28 -3.63
C GLN A 24 -6.58 -3.79 -4.58
N LEU A 25 -5.32 -3.48 -4.30
CA LEU A 25 -4.19 -4.00 -5.07
C LEU A 25 -4.12 -5.54 -5.02
N ALA A 26 -4.25 -6.12 -3.82
CA ALA A 26 -4.26 -7.56 -3.65
C ALA A 26 -5.40 -8.22 -4.44
N GLN A 27 -6.59 -7.61 -4.43
CA GLN A 27 -7.73 -8.09 -5.22
C GLN A 27 -7.46 -8.02 -6.73
N ALA A 28 -6.97 -6.88 -7.23
CA ALA A 28 -6.66 -6.70 -8.64
C ALA A 28 -5.60 -7.70 -9.14
N ARG A 29 -4.57 -7.99 -8.34
CA ARG A 29 -3.55 -8.99 -8.66
C ARG A 29 -4.12 -10.41 -8.71
N ARG A 30 -5.00 -10.80 -7.77
CA ARG A 30 -5.68 -12.10 -7.81
C ARG A 30 -6.54 -12.26 -9.07
N GLU A 31 -7.26 -11.21 -9.46
CA GLU A 31 -8.06 -11.21 -10.68
C GLU A 31 -7.19 -11.36 -11.93
N GLN A 32 -6.05 -10.65 -11.99
CA GLN A 32 -5.08 -10.78 -13.07
C GLN A 32 -4.50 -12.19 -13.15
N GLU A 33 -4.12 -12.78 -12.02
CA GLU A 33 -3.60 -14.15 -11.94
C GLU A 33 -4.62 -15.17 -12.46
N HIS A 34 -5.88 -15.05 -12.04
CA HIS A 34 -6.96 -15.88 -12.54
C HIS A 34 -7.16 -15.74 -14.05
N ALA A 35 -7.11 -14.50 -14.58
CA ALA A 35 -7.22 -14.26 -16.00
C ALA A 35 -6.02 -14.84 -16.80
N LEU A 36 -4.81 -14.84 -16.24
CA LEU A 36 -3.64 -15.46 -16.83
C LEU A 36 -3.79 -16.99 -16.89
N LEU A 37 -4.32 -17.61 -15.83
CA LEU A 37 -4.62 -19.03 -15.80
C LEU A 37 -5.65 -19.42 -16.88
N GLN A 38 -6.72 -18.63 -17.03
CA GLN A 38 -7.70 -18.84 -18.10
C GLN A 38 -7.09 -18.73 -19.51
N MET A 39 -6.18 -17.77 -19.72
CA MET A 39 -5.46 -17.65 -20.99
C MET A 39 -4.60 -18.88 -21.27
N SER A 40 -3.86 -19.37 -20.26
CA SER A 40 -3.06 -20.58 -20.36
C SER A 40 -3.92 -21.79 -20.73
N GLN A 41 -5.10 -21.94 -20.12
CA GLN A 41 -6.05 -23.00 -20.45
C GLN A 41 -6.55 -22.91 -21.90
N LEU A 42 -6.89 -21.71 -22.39
CA LEU A 42 -7.32 -21.51 -23.78
C LEU A 42 -6.21 -21.89 -24.77
N GLN A 43 -4.96 -21.49 -24.49
CA GLN A 43 -3.82 -21.82 -25.32
C GLN A 43 -3.53 -23.33 -25.33
N GLY A 44 -3.54 -23.96 -24.15
CA GLY A 44 -3.38 -25.41 -24.01
C GLY A 44 -4.43 -26.19 -24.81
N TYR A 45 -5.70 -25.83 -24.63
CA TYR A 45 -6.81 -26.46 -25.35
C TYR A 45 -6.69 -26.27 -26.87
N THR A 46 -6.24 -25.11 -27.32
CA THR A 46 -6.01 -24.83 -28.75
C THR A 46 -4.94 -25.76 -29.33
N VAL A 47 -3.81 -25.91 -28.65
CA VAL A 47 -2.72 -26.81 -29.06
C VAL A 47 -3.18 -28.26 -29.09
N GLU A 48 -3.83 -28.73 -28.03
CA GLU A 48 -4.36 -30.11 -27.94
C GLU A 48 -5.39 -30.39 -29.05
N SER A 49 -6.27 -29.42 -29.32
CA SER A 49 -7.25 -29.54 -30.39
C SER A 49 -6.57 -29.65 -31.76
N GLN A 50 -5.57 -28.82 -32.04
CA GLN A 50 -4.85 -28.83 -33.31
C GLN A 50 -4.08 -30.15 -33.52
N GLN A 51 -3.47 -30.69 -32.46
CA GLN A 51 -2.80 -31.99 -32.51
C GLN A 51 -3.78 -33.13 -32.81
N ARG A 52 -4.92 -33.18 -32.11
CA ARG A 52 -5.97 -34.18 -32.37
C ARG A 52 -6.53 -34.05 -33.79
N TRP A 53 -6.71 -32.83 -34.27
CA TRP A 53 -7.13 -32.58 -35.65
C TRP A 53 -6.12 -33.10 -36.67
N SER A 54 -4.84 -32.78 -36.51
CA SER A 54 -3.76 -33.23 -37.41
C SER A 54 -3.71 -34.75 -37.50
N ALA A 55 -3.81 -35.45 -36.35
CA ALA A 55 -3.84 -36.91 -36.33
C ALA A 55 -5.05 -37.46 -37.09
N ARG A 56 -6.23 -36.88 -36.89
CA ARG A 56 -7.49 -37.35 -37.50
C ARG A 56 -7.60 -37.01 -39.00
N ALA A 57 -7.06 -35.87 -39.42
CA ALA A 57 -7.09 -35.43 -40.82
C ALA A 57 -6.19 -36.26 -41.74
N SER A 58 -5.19 -36.96 -41.18
CA SER A 58 -4.23 -37.78 -41.94
C SER A 58 -4.87 -38.94 -42.73
N THR A 59 -6.04 -39.42 -42.33
CA THR A 59 -6.74 -40.55 -42.96
C THR A 59 -7.88 -40.12 -43.90
N GLY A 60 -8.04 -38.81 -44.14
CA GLY A 60 -9.21 -38.24 -44.81
C GLY A 60 -10.38 -38.07 -43.85
N VAL A 61 -11.07 -36.93 -43.94
CA VAL A 61 -12.19 -36.56 -43.05
C VAL A 61 -13.38 -36.04 -43.84
N PRO A 62 -14.63 -36.28 -43.39
CA PRO A 62 -15.82 -35.70 -44.00
C PRO A 62 -15.81 -34.18 -43.98
N VAL A 63 -16.36 -33.54 -45.01
CA VAL A 63 -16.46 -32.07 -45.12
C VAL A 63 -17.19 -31.45 -43.92
N ALA A 64 -18.24 -32.10 -43.42
CA ALA A 64 -18.96 -31.64 -42.23
C ALA A 64 -18.06 -31.54 -40.99
N LEU A 65 -17.13 -32.49 -40.82
CA LEU A 65 -16.18 -32.50 -39.71
C LEU A 65 -15.12 -31.40 -39.87
N LEU A 66 -14.71 -31.10 -41.11
CA LEU A 66 -13.83 -29.97 -41.43
C LEU A 66 -14.47 -28.62 -41.10
N HIS A 67 -15.73 -28.42 -41.48
CA HIS A 67 -16.48 -27.21 -41.10
C HIS A 67 -16.64 -27.08 -39.58
N ALA A 68 -16.94 -28.18 -38.88
CA ALA A 68 -17.04 -28.18 -37.42
C ALA A 68 -15.72 -27.77 -36.75
N HIS A 69 -14.59 -28.27 -37.25
CA HIS A 69 -13.27 -27.89 -36.76
C HIS A 69 -12.96 -26.41 -36.98
N GLN A 70 -13.19 -25.89 -38.19
CA GLN A 70 -12.99 -24.47 -38.51
C GLN A 70 -13.83 -23.55 -37.61
N ASN A 71 -15.10 -23.89 -37.42
CA ASN A 71 -15.99 -23.13 -36.55
C ASN A 71 -15.52 -23.13 -35.08
N MET A 72 -15.00 -24.26 -34.60
CA MET A 72 -14.43 -24.34 -33.25
C MET A 72 -13.15 -23.51 -33.13
N MET A 73 -12.25 -23.55 -34.12
CA MET A 73 -11.03 -22.73 -34.13
C MET A 73 -11.35 -21.24 -34.14
N ALA A 74 -12.30 -20.80 -34.96
CA ALA A 74 -12.74 -19.40 -34.99
C ALA A 74 -13.30 -18.94 -33.62
N LYS A 75 -14.03 -19.81 -32.92
CA LYS A 75 -14.50 -19.52 -31.55
C LYS A 75 -13.36 -19.41 -30.54
N LEU A 76 -12.36 -20.28 -30.63
CA LEU A 76 -11.19 -20.23 -29.75
C LEU A 76 -10.36 -18.97 -29.99
N GLU A 77 -10.14 -18.60 -31.25
CA GLU A 77 -9.44 -17.37 -31.61
C GLU A 77 -10.17 -16.14 -31.04
N HIS A 78 -11.49 -16.07 -31.19
CA HIS A 78 -12.29 -15.00 -30.59
C HIS A 78 -12.20 -14.98 -29.05
N ALA A 79 -12.23 -16.15 -28.40
CA ALA A 79 -12.08 -16.25 -26.94
C ALA A 79 -10.69 -15.79 -26.48
N VAL A 80 -9.63 -16.13 -27.21
CA VAL A 80 -8.26 -15.67 -26.92
C VAL A 80 -8.16 -14.16 -27.09
N GLN A 81 -8.68 -13.59 -28.17
CA GLN A 81 -8.69 -12.14 -28.38
C GLN A 81 -9.46 -11.41 -27.28
N PHE A 82 -10.63 -11.93 -26.89
CA PHE A 82 -11.39 -11.40 -25.76
C PHE A 82 -10.57 -11.44 -24.46
N GLN A 83 -9.94 -12.58 -24.17
CA GLN A 83 -9.14 -12.75 -22.96
C GLN A 83 -7.89 -11.85 -22.94
N GLN A 84 -7.27 -11.58 -24.09
CA GLN A 84 -6.18 -10.59 -24.19
C GLN A 84 -6.67 -9.20 -23.77
N GLY A 85 -7.86 -8.79 -24.21
CA GLY A 85 -8.48 -7.53 -23.78
C GLY A 85 -8.78 -7.50 -22.27
N VAL A 86 -9.20 -8.62 -21.68
CA VAL A 86 -9.36 -8.75 -20.22
C VAL A 86 -8.02 -8.56 -19.51
N LEU A 87 -6.97 -9.24 -19.95
CA LEU A 87 -5.63 -9.14 -19.36
C LEU A 87 -5.06 -7.72 -19.43
N GLN A 88 -5.23 -7.02 -20.55
CA GLN A 88 -4.79 -5.64 -20.70
C GLN A 88 -5.51 -4.71 -19.70
N ARG A 89 -6.83 -4.83 -19.56
CA ARG A 89 -7.60 -4.02 -18.59
C ARG A 89 -7.18 -4.31 -17.15
N LEU A 90 -6.94 -5.57 -16.81
CA LEU A 90 -6.51 -5.97 -15.47
C LEU A 90 -5.09 -5.49 -15.18
N ALA A 91 -4.17 -5.54 -16.15
CA ALA A 91 -2.83 -4.99 -15.99
C ALA A 91 -2.86 -3.48 -15.69
N GLN A 92 -3.67 -2.72 -16.43
CA GLN A 92 -3.89 -1.29 -16.15
C GLN A 92 -4.56 -1.07 -14.78
N GLN A 93 -5.46 -1.96 -14.36
CA GLN A 93 -6.09 -1.86 -13.04
C GLN A 93 -5.07 -2.08 -11.92
N VAL A 94 -4.19 -3.07 -12.05
CA VAL A 94 -3.09 -3.32 -11.10
C VAL A 94 -2.20 -2.09 -11.01
N GLU A 95 -1.77 -1.52 -12.14
CA GLU A 95 -0.94 -0.31 -12.17
C GLU A 95 -1.61 0.87 -11.44
N ARG A 96 -2.91 1.11 -11.69
CA ARG A 96 -3.67 2.14 -10.97
C ARG A 96 -3.73 1.89 -9.46
N CYS A 97 -3.93 0.64 -9.04
CA CYS A 97 -3.93 0.26 -7.63
C CYS A 97 -2.54 0.46 -6.99
N GLU A 98 -1.45 0.14 -7.69
CA GLU A 98 -0.09 0.37 -7.22
C GLU A 98 0.21 1.86 -7.02
N GLN A 99 -0.22 2.71 -7.96
CA GLN A 99 -0.12 4.16 -7.83
C GLN A 99 -0.92 4.68 -6.64
N SER A 100 -2.12 4.15 -6.39
CA SER A 100 -2.95 4.50 -5.24
C SER A 100 -2.28 4.15 -3.91
N VAL A 101 -1.69 2.95 -3.81
CA VAL A 101 -0.92 2.53 -2.63
C VAL A 101 0.25 3.49 -2.39
N LEU A 102 1.04 3.77 -3.42
CA LEU A 102 2.20 4.68 -3.32
C LEU A 102 1.80 6.07 -2.83
N GLN A 103 0.68 6.60 -3.34
CA GLN A 103 0.16 7.91 -2.91
C GLN A 103 -0.27 7.89 -1.45
N ALA A 104 -1.03 6.89 -1.03
CA ALA A 104 -1.48 6.74 0.36
C ALA A 104 -0.30 6.57 1.33
N GLU A 105 0.74 5.83 0.95
CA GLU A 105 1.96 5.67 1.74
C GLU A 105 2.73 6.98 1.90
N ARG A 106 2.86 7.77 0.81
CA ARG A 106 3.52 9.09 0.84
C ARG A 106 2.78 10.06 1.75
N GLU A 107 1.46 10.09 1.69
CA GLU A 107 0.61 10.92 2.56
C GLU A 107 0.79 10.52 4.03
N LEU A 108 0.70 9.22 4.34
CA LEU A 108 0.89 8.71 5.69
C LEU A 108 2.28 9.01 6.25
N ALA A 109 3.33 8.81 5.46
CA ALA A 109 4.70 9.11 5.85
C ALA A 109 4.89 10.61 6.15
N SER A 110 4.29 11.47 5.34
CA SER A 110 4.35 12.93 5.53
C SER A 110 3.67 13.35 6.84
N LEU A 111 2.50 12.79 7.14
CA LEU A 111 1.76 13.04 8.38
C LEU A 111 2.53 12.55 9.62
N LYS A 112 3.10 11.35 9.56
CA LYS A 112 3.94 10.80 10.64
C LYS A 112 5.18 11.67 10.89
N LYS A 113 5.84 12.14 9.83
CA LYS A 113 6.97 13.07 9.94
C LYS A 113 6.56 14.41 10.57
N PHE A 114 5.36 14.92 10.26
CA PHE A 114 4.83 16.12 10.89
C PHE A 114 4.54 15.91 12.38
N GLN A 115 3.90 14.79 12.75
CA GLN A 115 3.64 14.43 14.15
C GLN A 115 4.94 14.34 14.97
N HIS A 116 5.96 13.66 14.44
CA HIS A 116 7.25 13.54 15.11
C HIS A 116 7.90 14.91 15.37
N ARG A 117 7.85 15.82 14.39
CA ARG A 117 8.36 17.20 14.55
C ARG A 117 7.60 17.97 15.63
N GLN A 118 6.28 17.83 15.68
CA GLN A 118 5.45 18.48 16.70
C GLN A 118 5.76 17.95 18.11
N GLN A 119 5.92 16.63 18.26
CA GLN A 119 6.29 16.01 19.54
C GLN A 119 7.68 16.45 20.01
N ALA A 120 8.67 16.47 19.11
CA ALA A 120 10.01 16.92 19.44
C ALA A 120 10.04 18.39 19.89
N ALA A 121 9.30 19.26 19.20
CA ALA A 121 9.18 20.67 19.60
C ALA A 121 8.52 20.84 20.98
N TRP A 122 7.48 20.05 21.27
CA TRP A 122 6.80 20.06 22.56
C TRP A 122 7.71 19.56 23.69
N GLN A 123 8.41 18.45 23.49
CA GLN A 123 9.40 17.92 24.46
C GLN A 123 10.50 18.95 24.74
N GLN A 124 11.03 19.59 23.70
CA GLN A 124 12.04 20.63 23.86
C GLN A 124 11.51 21.84 24.66
N HIS A 125 10.26 22.22 24.44
CA HIS A 125 9.64 23.28 25.23
C HIS A 125 9.49 22.87 26.71
N GLN A 126 9.02 21.66 26.99
CA GLN A 126 8.90 21.16 28.37
C GLN A 126 10.25 21.12 29.09
N GLN A 127 11.30 20.59 28.45
CA GLN A 127 12.65 20.56 29.01
C GLN A 127 13.15 21.96 29.38
N ARG A 128 12.93 22.97 28.52
CA ARG A 128 13.31 24.35 28.82
C ARG A 128 12.54 24.92 30.01
N THR A 129 11.25 24.62 30.13
CA THR A 129 10.43 25.07 31.25
C THR A 129 10.86 24.42 32.56
N GLU A 130 11.11 23.11 32.55
CA GLU A 130 11.60 22.36 33.72
C GLU A 130 12.98 22.85 34.16
N GLN A 131 13.89 23.09 33.21
CA GLN A 131 15.21 23.64 33.50
C GLN A 131 15.11 25.02 34.17
N LYS A 132 14.29 25.92 33.64
CA LYS A 132 14.07 27.26 34.24
C LYS A 132 13.53 27.17 35.67
N LEU A 133 12.54 26.31 35.90
CA LEU A 133 11.96 26.11 37.24
C LEU A 133 13.01 25.58 38.22
N ASN A 134 13.85 24.64 37.79
CA ASN A 134 14.91 24.09 38.62
C ASN A 134 15.98 25.15 38.94
N ASP A 135 16.39 25.94 37.95
CA ASP A 135 17.36 27.04 38.13
C ASP A 135 16.82 28.10 39.12
N GLU A 136 15.54 28.46 39.01
CA GLU A 136 14.87 29.38 39.94
C GLU A 136 14.83 28.85 41.38
N MET A 137 14.54 27.56 41.56
CA MET A 137 14.52 26.90 42.86
C MET A 137 15.93 26.84 43.48
N ALA A 138 16.94 26.48 42.70
CA ALA A 138 18.33 26.47 43.14
C ALA A 138 18.79 27.88 43.57
N ALA A 139 18.48 28.91 42.76
CA ALA A 139 18.78 30.30 43.09
C ALA A 139 18.08 30.76 44.38
N ALA A 140 16.81 30.34 44.60
CA ALA A 140 16.08 30.64 45.82
C ALA A 140 16.72 29.99 47.06
N GLN A 141 17.13 28.72 46.97
CA GLN A 141 17.84 28.01 48.04
C GLN A 141 19.19 28.67 48.34
N HIS A 142 19.97 29.03 47.32
CA HIS A 142 21.23 29.74 47.49
C HIS A 142 21.04 31.08 48.23
N ARG A 143 20.01 31.87 47.88
CA ARG A 143 19.68 33.10 48.61
C ARG A 143 19.36 32.82 50.08
N GLN A 144 18.53 31.80 50.36
CA GLN A 144 18.18 31.44 51.74
C GLN A 144 19.41 31.00 52.56
N HIS A 145 20.29 30.18 51.99
CA HIS A 145 21.52 29.76 52.67
C HIS A 145 22.48 30.92 52.92
N ALA A 146 22.63 31.85 51.96
CA ALA A 146 23.44 33.06 52.12
C ALA A 146 22.90 34.00 53.22
N HIS A 147 21.58 34.07 53.37
CA HIS A 147 20.95 34.83 54.46
C HIS A 147 21.09 34.17 55.84
N HIS A 148 21.25 32.83 55.90
CA HIS A 148 21.31 32.10 57.17
C HIS A 148 22.73 32.02 57.79
N THR A 149 23.81 32.28 57.04
CA THR A 149 25.18 32.22 57.58
C THR A 149 25.43 33.44 58.48
N PRO A 150 25.40 33.30 59.82
CA PRO A 150 25.64 34.44 60.69
C PRO A 150 27.14 34.71 60.72
N TRP A 151 27.52 35.94 60.41
CA TRP A 151 28.88 36.43 60.61
C TRP A 151 29.27 36.21 62.09
N ARG A 152 30.25 35.34 62.34
CA ARG A 152 30.84 35.12 63.67
C ARG A 152 32.09 36.00 63.77
N PRO A 153 32.09 37.07 64.59
CA PRO A 153 33.35 37.66 65.01
C PRO A 153 34.04 36.70 65.98
N THR A 154 35.31 36.42 65.74
CA THR A 154 36.20 35.76 66.70
C THR A 154 37.49 36.55 66.83
N PRO A 155 38.09 36.55 68.02
CA PRO A 155 37.60 37.10 69.30
C PRO A 155 38.09 38.55 69.52
#